data_AF-A0A2V5XUZ0-F1
#
_entry.id   AF-A0A2V5XUZ0-F1
#
_cell.length_a   1.000
_cell.length_b   1.000
_cell.length_c   1.000
_cell.angle_alpha   90.00
_cell.angle_beta   90.00
_cell.angle_gamma   90.00
#
_symmetry.space_group_name_H-M   'P 1'
#
loop_
_entity.id
_entity.type
_entity.pdbx_description
1 polymer ?
#
loop_
_entity_poly.entity_id
_entity_poly.type
_entity_poly.pdbx_seq_one_letter_code
_entity_poly.pdbx_strand_id
1 'polypeptide(L)'
;MDPSERETYQAAIHGDREAFEMIIRNLSRTLFAIAYGILQNREEAEDVVQDSLIKAWKTRWRVRDPQKFPAWLATIARHKARDVFRKRRTVSLSEQLTEPAESEPANTSALDQRLHSALATLPELHRAAVTLRYFEEMDYRNIESSLGLTNGALRGILGRALAALRKQLRPALASME
;
A
#
# COMPACT_ATOMS: atom_id res chain seq x y z
N MET A 1 5.16 15.61 -13.62
CA MET A 1 5.11 14.48 -14.58
C MET A 1 4.91 15.08 -15.96
N ASP A 2 5.71 14.67 -16.93
CA ASP A 2 5.60 15.09 -18.33
C ASP A 2 4.22 14.64 -18.90
N PRO A 3 3.52 15.45 -19.71
CA PRO A 3 2.31 15.02 -20.43
C PRO A 3 2.46 13.66 -21.14
N SER A 4 3.64 13.37 -21.71
CA SER A 4 3.96 12.11 -22.38
C SER A 4 3.99 10.90 -21.42
N GLU A 5 4.48 11.10 -20.20
CA GLU A 5 4.48 10.05 -19.16
C GLU A 5 3.04 9.73 -18.74
N ARG A 6 2.20 10.75 -18.57
CA ARG A 6 0.79 10.57 -18.17
C ARG A 6 0.02 9.75 -19.20
N GLU A 7 0.19 10.03 -20.48
CA GLU A 7 -0.42 9.28 -21.57
C GLU A 7 0.03 7.83 -21.58
N THR A 8 1.32 7.59 -21.35
CA THR A 8 1.87 6.23 -21.23
C THR A 8 1.20 5.46 -20.09
N TYR A 9 1.07 6.05 -18.90
CA TYR A 9 0.37 5.42 -17.78
C TYR A 9 -1.10 5.15 -18.10
N GLN A 10 -1.77 6.06 -18.79
CA GLN A 10 -3.15 5.88 -19.20
C GLN A 10 -3.32 4.74 -20.21
N ALA A 11 -2.45 4.66 -21.23
CA ALA A 11 -2.45 3.57 -22.20
C ALA A 11 -2.25 2.20 -21.52
N ALA A 12 -1.28 2.12 -20.60
CA ALA A 12 -1.02 0.91 -19.83
C ALA A 12 -2.24 0.48 -18.99
N ILE A 13 -2.94 1.42 -18.35
CA ILE A 13 -4.18 1.13 -17.59
C ILE A 13 -5.26 0.54 -18.48
N HIS A 14 -5.39 1.02 -19.72
CA HIS A 14 -6.38 0.51 -20.68
C HIS A 14 -5.98 -0.81 -21.34
N GLY A 15 -4.75 -1.30 -21.14
CA GLY A 15 -4.30 -2.60 -21.64
C GLY A 15 -3.33 -2.56 -22.79
N ASP A 16 -2.77 -1.40 -23.10
CA ASP A 16 -1.61 -1.33 -23.97
C ASP A 16 -0.43 -2.07 -23.32
N ARG A 17 0.02 -3.12 -23.99
CA ARG A 17 1.11 -3.98 -23.52
C ARG A 17 2.45 -3.28 -23.60
N GLU A 18 2.72 -2.52 -24.67
CA GLU A 18 4.00 -1.84 -24.87
C GLU A 18 4.19 -0.72 -23.85
N ALA A 19 3.13 0.06 -23.63
CA ALA A 19 3.12 1.09 -22.60
C ALA A 19 3.37 0.49 -21.19
N PHE A 20 2.70 -0.62 -20.88
CA PHE A 20 2.92 -1.33 -19.62
C PHE A 20 4.36 -1.85 -19.50
N GLU A 21 4.91 -2.44 -20.55
CA GLU A 21 6.28 -2.96 -20.57
C GLU A 21 7.33 -1.86 -20.35
N MET A 22 7.12 -0.68 -20.95
CA MET A 22 7.99 0.48 -20.76
C MET A 22 7.96 0.96 -19.29
N ILE A 23 6.78 1.05 -18.69
CA ILE A 23 6.63 1.47 -17.30
C ILE A 23 7.31 0.49 -16.35
N ILE A 24 7.09 -0.81 -16.53
CA ILE A 24 7.64 -1.80 -15.61
C ILE A 24 9.16 -1.91 -15.72
N ARG A 25 9.76 -1.70 -16.90
CA ARG A 25 11.22 -1.63 -17.04
C ARG A 25 11.83 -0.58 -16.11
N ASN A 26 11.20 0.59 -16.04
CA ASN A 26 11.67 1.70 -15.19
C ASN A 26 11.40 1.43 -13.70
N LEU A 27 10.25 0.85 -13.37
CA LEU A 27 9.85 0.64 -11.98
C LEU A 27 10.42 -0.64 -11.34
N SER A 28 10.80 -1.65 -12.13
CA SER A 28 11.24 -2.96 -11.62
C SER A 28 12.40 -2.86 -10.63
N ARG A 29 13.38 -1.98 -10.89
CA ARG A 29 14.50 -1.74 -9.98
C ARG A 29 14.04 -1.19 -8.62
N THR A 30 13.10 -0.25 -8.64
CA THR A 30 12.52 0.33 -7.42
C THR A 30 11.69 -0.70 -6.65
N LEU A 31 10.89 -1.51 -7.35
CA LEU A 31 10.11 -2.58 -6.71
C LEU A 31 11.02 -3.64 -6.07
N PHE A 32 12.10 -4.00 -6.76
CA PHE A 32 13.11 -4.93 -6.23
C PHE A 32 13.76 -4.35 -4.98
N ALA A 33 14.19 -3.09 -5.00
CA ALA A 33 14.77 -2.44 -3.83
C ALA A 33 13.82 -2.41 -2.62
N ILE A 34 12.52 -2.16 -2.85
CA ILE A 34 11.49 -2.21 -1.80
C ILE A 34 11.34 -3.62 -1.24
N ALA A 35 11.19 -4.62 -2.10
CA ALA A 35 11.00 -6.01 -1.68
C ALA A 35 12.24 -6.55 -0.96
N TYR A 36 13.43 -6.29 -1.49
CA TYR A 36 14.70 -6.67 -0.89
C TYR A 36 14.94 -5.99 0.45
N GLY A 37 14.60 -4.70 0.59
CA GLY A 37 14.70 -4.00 1.87
C GLY A 37 13.90 -4.66 3.00
N ILE A 38 12.75 -5.26 2.67
CA ILE A 38 11.88 -5.95 3.63
C ILE A 38 12.32 -7.39 3.87
N LEU A 39 12.66 -8.11 2.81
CA LEU A 39 12.92 -9.55 2.88
C LEU A 39 14.35 -9.89 3.23
N GLN A 40 15.31 -9.04 2.84
CA GLN A 40 16.75 -9.27 2.90
C GLN A 40 17.17 -10.58 2.21
N ASN A 41 16.35 -11.07 1.27
CA ASN A 41 16.58 -12.26 0.45
C ASN A 41 16.35 -11.88 -1.01
N ARG A 42 17.34 -12.19 -1.87
CA ARG A 42 17.32 -11.82 -3.28
C ARG A 42 16.28 -12.62 -4.07
N GLU A 43 16.21 -13.93 -3.90
CA GLU A 43 15.27 -14.81 -4.63
C GLU A 43 13.82 -14.46 -4.27
N GLU A 44 13.51 -14.35 -2.97
CA GLU A 44 12.16 -13.98 -2.52
C GLU A 44 11.76 -12.57 -3.03
N ALA A 45 12.71 -11.65 -3.12
CA ALA A 45 12.45 -10.31 -3.65
C ALA A 45 12.18 -10.33 -5.17
N GLU A 46 12.91 -11.14 -5.95
CA GLU A 46 12.65 -11.32 -7.39
C GLU A 46 11.26 -11.92 -7.63
N ASP A 47 10.92 -12.96 -6.88
CA ASP A 47 9.60 -13.58 -6.92
C ASP A 47 8.49 -12.56 -6.61
N VAL A 48 8.65 -11.79 -5.53
CA VAL A 48 7.69 -10.74 -5.16
C VAL A 48 7.50 -9.71 -6.27
N VAL A 49 8.58 -9.30 -6.93
CA VAL A 49 8.49 -8.35 -8.06
C VAL A 49 7.70 -8.98 -9.20
N GLN A 50 8.05 -10.18 -9.64
CA GLN A 50 7.37 -10.87 -10.74
C GLN A 50 5.86 -11.02 -10.45
N ASP A 51 5.53 -11.49 -9.27
CA ASP A 51 4.16 -11.66 -8.80
C ASP A 51 3.38 -10.34 -8.74
N SER A 52 4.06 -9.26 -8.36
CA SER A 52 3.50 -7.91 -8.30
C SER A 52 3.16 -7.39 -9.69
N LEU A 53 4.05 -7.62 -10.66
CA LEU A 53 3.84 -7.25 -12.06
C LEU A 53 2.67 -8.02 -12.68
N ILE A 54 2.57 -9.34 -12.43
CA ILE A 54 1.44 -10.15 -12.88
C ILE A 54 0.12 -9.64 -12.27
N LYS A 55 0.12 -9.36 -10.96
CA LYS A 55 -1.05 -8.81 -10.28
C LYS A 55 -1.42 -7.43 -10.81
N ALA A 56 -0.43 -6.59 -11.08
CA ALA A 56 -0.63 -5.27 -11.63
C ALA A 56 -1.26 -5.33 -13.02
N TRP A 57 -0.75 -6.19 -13.91
CA TRP A 57 -1.36 -6.43 -15.22
C TRP A 57 -2.84 -6.82 -15.11
N LYS A 58 -3.17 -7.75 -14.18
CA LYS A 58 -4.54 -8.22 -13.94
C LYS A 58 -5.42 -7.24 -13.17
N THR A 59 -4.93 -6.11 -12.67
CA THR A 59 -5.75 -5.19 -11.85
C THR A 59 -5.58 -3.72 -12.20
N ARG A 60 -4.78 -3.41 -13.23
CA ARG A 60 -4.47 -2.07 -13.74
C ARG A 60 -5.70 -1.17 -13.93
N TRP A 61 -6.83 -1.72 -14.39
CA TRP A 61 -8.08 -0.99 -14.60
C TRP A 61 -8.68 -0.38 -13.32
N ARG A 62 -8.19 -0.77 -12.14
CA ARG A 62 -8.59 -0.18 -10.86
C ARG A 62 -7.94 1.20 -10.62
N VAL A 63 -6.87 1.52 -11.33
CA VAL A 63 -6.18 2.81 -11.23
C VAL A 63 -6.99 3.84 -12.01
N ARG A 64 -7.66 4.74 -11.29
CA ARG A 64 -8.48 5.82 -11.90
C ARG A 64 -7.67 7.05 -12.27
N ASP A 65 -6.52 7.22 -11.62
CA ASP A 65 -5.63 8.36 -11.79
C ASP A 65 -4.26 7.83 -12.24
N PRO A 66 -3.87 8.04 -13.51
CA PRO A 66 -2.60 7.57 -14.06
C PRO A 66 -1.38 8.03 -13.25
N GLN A 67 -1.44 9.20 -12.60
CA GLN A 67 -0.36 9.73 -11.77
C GLN A 67 -0.04 8.83 -10.56
N LYS A 68 -1.02 8.05 -10.11
CA LYS A 68 -0.89 7.17 -8.95
C LYS A 68 -0.39 5.78 -9.31
N PHE A 69 -0.19 5.49 -10.59
CA PHE A 69 0.22 4.16 -11.04
C PHE A 69 1.54 3.69 -10.40
N PRO A 70 2.62 4.50 -10.33
CA PRO A 70 3.88 4.08 -9.71
C PRO A 70 3.71 3.78 -8.22
N ALA A 71 3.03 4.67 -7.48
CA ALA A 71 2.77 4.49 -6.06
C ALA A 71 1.90 3.25 -5.80
N TRP A 72 0.87 3.05 -6.62
CA TRP A 72 0.00 1.87 -6.55
C TRP A 72 0.77 0.56 -6.80
N LEU A 73 1.69 0.53 -7.77
CA LEU A 73 2.52 -0.63 -8.05
C LEU A 73 3.52 -0.91 -6.91
N ALA A 74 4.14 0.13 -6.37
CA ALA A 74 5.02 0.04 -5.20
C ALA A 74 4.28 -0.50 -3.97
N THR A 75 3.04 -0.08 -3.77
CA THR A 75 2.13 -0.62 -2.75
C THR A 75 1.91 -2.12 -2.95
N ILE A 76 1.64 -2.60 -4.17
CA ILE A 76 1.47 -4.05 -4.42
C ILE A 76 2.72 -4.85 -4.03
N ALA A 77 3.92 -4.37 -4.41
CA ALA A 77 5.18 -5.03 -4.09
C ALA A 77 5.46 -5.04 -2.58
N ARG A 78 5.21 -3.92 -1.90
CA ARG A 78 5.35 -3.82 -0.43
C ARG A 78 4.44 -4.80 0.30
N HIS A 79 3.17 -4.89 -0.10
CA HIS A 79 2.20 -5.86 0.44
C HIS A 79 2.73 -7.29 0.32
N LYS A 80 3.13 -7.68 -0.90
CA LYS A 80 3.61 -9.04 -1.18
C LYS A 80 4.89 -9.37 -0.42
N ALA A 81 5.83 -8.43 -0.33
CA ALA A 81 7.04 -8.59 0.48
C ALA A 81 6.71 -8.79 1.97
N ARG A 82 5.81 -7.98 2.53
CA ARG A 82 5.36 -8.14 3.92
C ARG A 82 4.62 -9.45 4.17
N ASP A 83 3.81 -9.90 3.21
CA ASP A 83 3.13 -11.20 3.30
C ASP A 83 4.12 -12.37 3.32
N VAL A 84 5.14 -12.35 2.45
CA VAL A 84 6.22 -13.35 2.44
C VAL A 84 7.01 -13.29 3.74
N PHE A 85 7.39 -12.10 4.19
CA PHE A 85 8.10 -11.90 5.46
C PHE A 85 7.29 -12.44 6.66
N ARG A 86 5.99 -12.16 6.71
CA ARG A 86 5.09 -12.64 7.76
C ARG A 86 4.95 -14.15 7.72
N LYS A 87 4.79 -14.76 6.55
CA LYS A 87 4.75 -16.23 6.40
C LYS A 87 6.04 -16.87 6.86
N ARG A 88 7.19 -16.30 6.49
CA ARG A 88 8.50 -16.72 6.99
C ARG A 88 8.57 -16.63 8.51
N ARG A 89 8.09 -15.52 9.09
CA ARG A 89 7.96 -15.39 10.55
C ARG A 89 6.99 -16.41 11.12
N THR A 90 5.85 -16.72 10.52
CA THR A 90 4.90 -17.72 11.05
C THR A 90 5.48 -19.14 11.01
N VAL A 91 6.23 -19.48 9.94
CA VAL A 91 6.98 -20.74 9.84
C VAL A 91 8.15 -20.77 10.84
N SER A 92 8.71 -19.61 11.19
CA SER A 92 9.75 -19.47 12.23
C SER A 92 9.18 -19.30 13.65
N LEU A 93 7.92 -18.85 13.81
CA LEU A 93 7.23 -18.61 15.08
C LEU A 93 6.67 -19.88 15.69
N SER A 94 6.65 -21.00 14.94
CA SER A 94 6.58 -22.31 15.58
C SER A 94 7.80 -22.57 16.48
N GLU A 95 8.86 -21.74 16.39
CA GLU A 95 10.05 -21.84 17.24
C GLU A 95 10.35 -20.62 18.13
N GLN A 96 9.87 -19.39 17.89
CA GLN A 96 10.07 -18.29 18.86
C GLN A 96 9.18 -17.04 18.62
N LEU A 97 8.40 -16.68 19.65
CA LEU A 97 7.65 -15.43 19.80
C LEU A 97 8.58 -14.28 20.21
N THR A 98 8.58 -13.13 19.53
CA THR A 98 8.90 -11.79 20.11
C THR A 98 8.45 -10.65 19.17
N GLU A 99 7.51 -9.84 19.68
CA GLU A 99 7.26 -8.38 19.62
C GLU A 99 7.47 -7.49 18.36
N PRO A 100 6.78 -6.32 18.29
CA PRO A 100 6.70 -5.45 17.12
C PRO A 100 7.81 -4.38 17.10
N ALA A 101 8.45 -4.20 15.95
CA ALA A 101 9.43 -3.14 15.75
C ALA A 101 8.74 -1.79 15.51
N GLU A 102 8.86 -0.88 16.48
CA GLU A 102 8.64 0.55 16.30
C GLU A 102 9.60 1.08 15.23
N SER A 103 9.08 1.85 14.27
CA SER A 103 9.87 2.56 13.27
C SER A 103 9.61 4.05 13.42
N GLU A 104 10.56 4.76 14.01
CA GLU A 104 10.65 6.23 14.09
C GLU A 104 10.66 6.87 12.67
N PRO A 105 9.97 8.01 12.43
CA PRO A 105 9.87 8.59 11.10
C PRO A 105 10.98 9.61 10.80
N ALA A 106 11.80 9.30 9.80
CA ALA A 106 12.67 10.26 9.14
C ALA A 106 11.86 11.21 8.22
N ASN A 107 12.02 12.52 8.40
CA ASN A 107 11.59 13.62 7.52
C ASN A 107 10.11 13.57 7.07
N THR A 108 9.22 13.80 8.03
CA THR A 108 7.77 13.88 7.83
C THR A 108 7.41 15.14 7.04
N SER A 109 6.88 15.00 5.82
CA SER A 109 6.38 16.16 5.05
C SER A 109 5.23 16.86 5.81
N ALA A 110 4.94 18.13 5.51
CA ALA A 110 3.81 18.84 6.12
C ALA A 110 2.46 18.13 5.91
N LEU A 111 2.37 17.32 4.84
CA LEU A 111 1.22 16.46 4.56
C LEU A 111 1.16 15.24 5.50
N ASP A 112 2.29 14.62 5.79
CA ASP A 112 2.38 13.47 6.70
C ASP A 112 2.04 13.85 8.14
N GLN A 113 2.47 15.04 8.59
CA GLN A 113 2.09 15.57 9.90
C GLN A 113 0.58 15.79 9.99
N ARG A 114 -0.04 16.42 8.99
CA ARG A 114 -1.49 16.61 8.92
C ARG A 114 -2.26 15.29 8.85
N LEU A 115 -1.72 14.30 8.15
CA LEU A 115 -2.29 12.95 8.11
C LEU A 115 -2.26 12.30 9.50
N HIS A 116 -1.16 12.41 10.23
CA HIS A 116 -1.04 11.90 11.60
C HIS A 116 -2.01 12.62 12.54
N SER A 117 -2.14 13.94 12.43
CA SER A 117 -3.12 14.71 13.21
C SER A 117 -4.55 14.25 12.89
N ALA A 118 -4.88 14.05 11.61
CA ALA A 118 -6.21 13.61 11.20
C ALA A 118 -6.54 12.20 11.70
N LEU A 119 -5.58 11.28 11.65
CA LEU A 119 -5.73 9.93 12.22
C LEU A 119 -5.92 9.95 13.74
N ALA A 120 -5.26 10.86 14.44
CA ALA A 120 -5.41 11.00 15.89
C ALA A 120 -6.84 11.43 16.29
N THR A 121 -7.57 12.13 15.42
CA THR A 121 -8.97 12.51 15.67
C THR A 121 -9.98 11.37 15.48
N LEU A 122 -9.56 10.25 14.88
CA LEU A 122 -10.44 9.10 14.69
C LEU A 122 -10.62 8.33 16.00
N PRO A 123 -11.82 7.75 16.23
CA PRO A 123 -12.01 6.77 17.30
C PRO A 123 -11.00 5.63 17.16
N GLU A 124 -10.53 5.09 18.28
CA GLU A 124 -9.45 4.11 18.32
C GLU A 124 -9.66 2.92 17.37
N LEU A 125 -10.86 2.34 17.35
CA LEU A 125 -11.20 1.23 16.46
C LEU A 125 -11.17 1.61 14.96
N HIS A 126 -11.50 2.86 14.64
CA HIS A 126 -11.45 3.38 13.26
C HIS A 126 -10.00 3.65 12.83
N ARG A 127 -9.20 4.24 13.73
CA ARG A 127 -7.77 4.42 13.53
C ARG A 127 -7.10 3.06 13.35
N ALA A 128 -7.35 2.11 14.24
CA ALA A 128 -6.80 0.75 14.16
C ALA A 128 -7.20 0.06 12.85
N ALA A 129 -8.48 0.09 12.45
CA ALA A 129 -8.90 -0.49 11.18
C ALA A 129 -8.22 0.18 9.97
N VAL A 130 -8.08 1.51 9.97
CA VAL A 130 -7.39 2.25 8.91
C VAL A 130 -5.88 1.94 8.90
N THR A 131 -5.23 1.91 10.06
CA THR A 131 -3.83 1.53 10.22
C THR A 131 -3.61 0.11 9.70
N LEU A 132 -4.38 -0.85 10.20
CA LEU A 132 -4.27 -2.25 9.79
C LEU A 132 -4.53 -2.41 8.28
N ARG A 133 -5.46 -1.63 7.72
CA ARG A 133 -5.82 -1.74 6.29
C ARG A 133 -4.86 -1.02 5.34
N TYR A 134 -4.40 0.16 5.70
CA TYR A 134 -3.72 1.09 4.78
C TYR A 134 -2.25 1.33 5.12
N PHE A 135 -1.83 1.08 6.36
CA PHE A 135 -0.44 1.24 6.81
C PHE A 135 0.25 -0.12 6.99
N GLU A 136 -0.43 -1.05 7.65
CA GLU A 136 -0.04 -2.46 7.81
C GLU A 136 -0.53 -3.34 6.65
N GLU A 137 -1.38 -2.78 5.78
CA GLU A 137 -1.69 -3.38 4.47
C GLU A 137 -2.39 -4.77 4.56
N MET A 138 -3.07 -5.06 5.68
CA MET A 138 -3.74 -6.33 5.94
C MET A 138 -5.02 -6.52 5.09
N ASP A 139 -5.33 -7.78 4.78
CA ASP A 139 -6.60 -8.15 4.16
C ASP A 139 -7.78 -8.10 5.15
N TYR A 140 -9.01 -8.04 4.62
CA TYR A 140 -10.21 -7.93 5.45
C TYR A 140 -10.34 -9.06 6.46
N ARG A 141 -10.01 -10.30 6.05
CA ARG A 141 -10.15 -11.49 6.91
C ARG A 141 -9.20 -11.44 8.11
N ASN A 142 -7.95 -11.03 7.90
CA ASN A 142 -6.97 -10.90 8.97
C ASN A 142 -7.30 -9.73 9.89
N ILE A 143 -7.85 -8.64 9.36
CA ILE A 143 -8.31 -7.51 10.19
C ILE A 143 -9.53 -7.91 11.02
N GLU A 144 -10.48 -8.65 10.44
CA GLU A 144 -11.64 -9.21 11.14
C GLU A 144 -11.19 -10.07 12.33
N SER A 145 -10.25 -11.01 12.11
CA SER A 145 -9.69 -11.83 13.17
C SER A 145 -8.91 -11.02 14.21
N SER A 146 -8.14 -10.02 13.78
CA SER A 146 -7.30 -9.21 14.66
C SER A 146 -8.10 -8.24 15.54
N LEU A 147 -9.22 -7.72 15.05
CA LEU A 147 -10.06 -6.75 15.76
C LEU A 147 -11.34 -7.36 16.34
N GLY A 148 -11.59 -8.66 16.12
CA GLY A 148 -12.83 -9.32 16.54
C GLY A 148 -14.07 -8.76 15.84
N LEU A 149 -13.94 -8.33 14.59
CA LEU A 149 -15.00 -7.66 13.83
C LEU A 149 -15.58 -8.57 12.76
N THR A 150 -16.84 -8.36 12.40
CA THR A 150 -17.41 -8.94 11.18
C THR A 150 -17.01 -8.13 9.95
N ASN A 151 -16.96 -8.77 8.79
CA ASN A 151 -16.71 -8.13 7.50
C ASN A 151 -17.59 -6.88 7.26
N GLY A 152 -18.86 -6.95 7.64
CA GLY A 152 -19.81 -5.84 7.55
C GLY A 152 -19.46 -4.68 8.47
N ALA A 153 -19.13 -4.97 9.73
CA ALA A 153 -18.69 -3.97 10.70
C ALA A 153 -17.38 -3.29 10.24
N LEU A 154 -16.40 -4.08 9.77
CA LEU A 154 -15.12 -3.57 9.27
C LEU A 154 -15.31 -2.62 8.08
N ARG A 155 -16.16 -2.98 7.10
CA ARG A 155 -16.46 -2.09 5.96
C ARG A 155 -17.13 -0.79 6.41
N GLY A 156 -18.05 -0.85 7.37
CA GLY A 156 -18.70 0.33 7.92
C GLY A 156 -17.72 1.25 8.66
N ILE A 157 -16.83 0.66 9.46
CA ILE A 157 -15.77 1.38 10.19
C ILE A 157 -14.81 2.04 9.20
N LEU A 158 -14.28 1.31 8.22
CA LEU A 158 -13.39 1.86 7.20
C LEU A 158 -14.07 2.96 6.39
N GLY A 159 -15.33 2.78 6.00
CA GLY A 159 -16.10 3.78 5.26
C GLY A 159 -16.24 5.10 6.04
N ARG A 160 -16.62 5.02 7.32
CA ARG A 160 -16.74 6.20 8.19
C ARG A 160 -15.38 6.85 8.47
N ALA A 161 -14.36 6.06 8.72
CA ALA A 161 -13.01 6.55 8.97
C ALA A 161 -12.46 7.32 7.76
N LEU A 162 -12.61 6.78 6.55
CA LEU A 162 -12.18 7.44 5.31
C LEU A 162 -12.99 8.69 5.00
N ALA A 163 -14.30 8.71 5.30
CA ALA A 163 -15.13 9.89 5.14
C ALA A 163 -14.68 11.03 6.06
N ALA A 164 -14.37 10.71 7.32
CA ALA A 164 -13.85 11.67 8.29
C ALA A 164 -12.48 12.22 7.88
N LEU A 165 -11.55 11.33 7.48
CA LEU A 165 -10.22 11.73 6.99
C LEU A 165 -10.32 12.61 5.74
N ARG A 166 -11.19 12.27 4.78
CA ARG A 166 -11.41 13.12 3.59
C ARG A 166 -11.91 14.50 3.97
N LYS A 167 -12.83 14.63 4.92
CA LYS A 167 -13.37 15.94 5.34
C LYS A 167 -12.26 16.84 5.90
N GLN A 168 -11.34 16.28 6.67
CA GLN A 168 -10.24 17.03 7.28
C GLN A 168 -9.07 17.32 6.34
N LEU A 169 -8.81 16.42 5.38
CA LEU A 169 -7.70 16.57 4.44
C LEU A 169 -8.09 17.32 3.16
N ARG A 170 -9.39 17.51 2.88
CA ARG A 170 -9.90 18.27 1.72
C ARG A 170 -9.32 19.70 1.62
N PRO A 171 -9.24 20.49 2.72
CA PRO A 171 -8.66 21.83 2.68
C PRO A 171 -7.18 21.80 2.35
N ALA A 172 -6.44 20.79 2.85
CA ALA A 172 -5.01 20.64 2.60
C ALA A 172 -4.70 20.26 1.14
N LEU A 173 -5.57 19.46 0.51
CA LEU A 173 -5.43 19.09 -0.89
C LEU A 173 -5.83 20.22 -1.86
N ALA A 174 -6.74 21.10 -1.44
CA ALA A 174 -7.16 22.27 -2.23
C ALA A 174 -6.17 23.44 -2.19
N SER A 175 -5.30 23.51 -1.18
CA SER A 175 -4.19 24.49 -1.09
C SER A 175 -2.94 24.07 -1.88
N MET A 176 -3.03 23.01 -2.68
CA MET A 176 -1.93 22.46 -3.49
C MET A 176 -2.20 22.56 -5.01
N GLU A 177 -3.34 23.11 -5.42
CA GLU A 177 -3.63 23.56 -6.79
C GLU A 177 -3.30 25.06 -6.93
#